data_AF-A0A321LF63-F1
#
_entry.id   AF-A0A321LF63-F1
#
_cell.length_a   1.000
_cell.length_b   1.000
_cell.length_c   1.000
_cell.angle_alpha   90.00
_cell.angle_beta   90.00
_cell.angle_gamma   90.00
#
_symmetry.space_group_name_H-M   'P 1'
#
loop_
_entity.id
_entity.type
_entity.pdbx_description
1 polymer ?
#
loop_
_entity_poly.entity_id
_entity_poly.type
_entity_poly.pdbx_seq_one_letter_code
_entity_poly.pdbx_strand_id
1 'polypeptide(L)'
;MRANFYPEEFQRAGIDLVRPEESEQQFIHGKYINELLKNKFLSDTRTDLLRIAHRMNDEDGIEAVVLAGTELPLLLLDSGDTDIQFLDTTVIHVQAIVDELLR
;
A
#
# COMPACT_ATOMS: atom_id res chain seq x y z
N MET A 1 -7.57 -6.85 2.77
CA MET A 1 -8.20 -5.91 1.82
C MET A 1 -9.74 -5.91 1.85
N ARG A 2 -10.43 -7.01 2.25
CA ARG A 2 -11.91 -7.07 2.16
C ARG A 2 -12.70 -6.70 3.42
N ALA A 3 -12.06 -6.69 4.59
CA ALA A 3 -12.73 -6.30 5.85
C ALA A 3 -13.17 -4.83 5.82
N ASN A 4 -14.24 -4.50 6.54
CA ASN A 4 -14.83 -3.16 6.54
C ASN A 4 -14.12 -2.17 7.46
N PHE A 5 -13.31 -2.65 8.42
CA PHE A 5 -12.64 -1.81 9.41
C PHE A 5 -11.90 -0.61 8.77
N TYR A 6 -10.97 -0.87 7.84
CA TYR A 6 -10.23 0.21 7.18
C TYR A 6 -11.14 1.17 6.39
N PRO A 7 -11.98 0.72 5.45
CA PRO A 7 -12.89 1.61 4.73
C PRO A 7 -13.75 2.49 5.63
N GLU A 8 -14.30 1.93 6.71
CA GLU A 8 -15.15 2.68 7.64
C GLU A 8 -14.36 3.80 8.35
N GLU A 9 -13.15 3.52 8.81
CA GLU A 9 -12.32 4.55 9.47
C GLU A 9 -11.81 5.62 8.49
N PHE A 10 -11.41 5.23 7.27
CA PHE A 10 -11.02 6.19 6.22
C PHE A 10 -12.20 7.09 5.84
N GLN A 11 -13.39 6.53 5.68
CA GLN A 11 -14.61 7.30 5.40
C GLN A 11 -14.93 8.29 6.52
N ARG A 12 -14.78 7.90 7.80
CA ARG A 12 -14.97 8.82 8.93
C ARG A 12 -13.97 9.98 8.93
N ALA A 13 -12.77 9.77 8.41
CA ALA A 13 -11.77 10.81 8.21
C ALA A 13 -12.00 11.66 6.95
N GLY A 14 -13.04 11.37 6.15
CA GLY A 14 -13.31 12.08 4.91
C GLY A 14 -12.39 11.70 3.75
N ILE A 15 -11.76 10.52 3.82
CA ILE A 15 -10.84 10.00 2.80
C ILE A 15 -11.57 8.89 2.03
N ASP A 16 -11.60 9.01 0.70
CA ASP A 16 -12.14 7.96 -0.16
C ASP A 16 -11.11 6.84 -0.37
N LEU A 17 -11.54 5.60 -0.20
CA LEU A 17 -10.65 4.43 -0.26
C LEU A 17 -10.96 3.59 -1.49
N VAL A 18 -10.12 3.73 -2.50
CA VAL A 18 -10.14 2.90 -3.71
C VAL A 18 -9.40 1.59 -3.46
N ARG A 19 -9.93 0.49 -4.01
CA ARG A 19 -9.30 -0.83 -3.95
C ARG A 19 -8.86 -1.26 -5.36
N PRO A 20 -7.78 -2.03 -5.50
CA PRO A 20 -7.43 -2.66 -6.77
C PRO A 20 -8.57 -3.56 -7.26
N GLU A 21 -8.58 -3.91 -8.54
CA GLU A 21 -9.55 -4.85 -9.10
C GLU A 21 -9.45 -6.22 -8.42
N GLU A 22 -10.50 -7.05 -8.55
CA GLU A 22 -10.51 -8.36 -7.89
C GLU A 22 -9.36 -9.28 -8.37
N SER A 23 -9.04 -9.25 -9.67
CA SER A 23 -7.92 -9.98 -10.26
C SER A 23 -6.58 -9.53 -9.67
N GLU A 24 -6.40 -8.22 -9.51
CA GLU A 24 -5.21 -7.60 -8.94
C GLU A 24 -5.07 -7.91 -7.44
N GLN A 25 -6.17 -7.87 -6.68
CA GLN A 25 -6.16 -8.26 -5.27
C GLN A 25 -5.72 -9.72 -5.10
N GLN A 26 -6.17 -10.62 -5.96
CA GLN A 26 -5.75 -12.03 -5.94
C GLN A 26 -4.26 -12.17 -6.28
N PHE A 27 -3.79 -11.43 -7.29
CA PHE A 27 -2.38 -11.38 -7.65
C PHE A 27 -1.52 -10.87 -6.49
N ILE A 28 -1.86 -9.70 -5.93
CA ILE A 28 -1.14 -9.08 -4.81
C ILE A 28 -1.10 -10.03 -3.63
N HIS A 29 -2.23 -10.64 -3.25
CA HIS A 29 -2.27 -11.63 -2.17
C HIS A 29 -1.36 -12.83 -2.46
N GLY A 30 -1.39 -13.36 -3.69
CA GLY A 30 -0.52 -14.45 -4.12
C GLY A 30 0.96 -14.11 -3.97
N LYS A 31 1.37 -12.91 -4.41
CA LYS A 31 2.74 -12.39 -4.23
C LYS A 31 3.08 -12.20 -2.77
N TYR A 32 2.17 -11.64 -1.98
CA TYR A 32 2.37 -11.38 -0.55
C TYR A 32 2.66 -12.68 0.22
N ILE A 33 1.82 -13.70 0.05
CA ILE A 33 1.93 -14.97 0.79
C ILE A 33 3.11 -15.82 0.29
N ASN A 34 3.34 -15.88 -1.02
CA ASN A 34 4.30 -16.82 -1.59
C ASN A 34 5.72 -16.25 -1.72
N GLU A 35 5.86 -14.93 -1.72
CA GLU A 35 7.14 -14.25 -1.90
C GLU A 35 7.47 -13.37 -0.69
N LEU A 36 6.66 -12.34 -0.41
CA LEU A 36 7.02 -11.29 0.55
C LEU A 36 7.14 -11.83 1.99
N LEU A 37 6.15 -12.59 2.46
CA LEU A 37 6.21 -13.25 3.78
C LEU A 37 7.34 -14.30 3.89
N LYS A 38 7.91 -14.72 2.76
CA LYS A 38 9.06 -15.64 2.70
C LYS A 38 10.37 -14.90 2.45
N ASN A 39 10.39 -13.58 2.66
CA ASN A 39 11.55 -12.71 2.48
C ASN A 39 12.12 -12.75 1.05
N LYS A 40 11.26 -12.93 0.03
CA LYS A 40 11.63 -12.91 -1.39
C LYS A 40 11.12 -11.63 -2.03
N PHE A 41 12.03 -10.73 -2.38
CA PHE A 41 11.73 -9.45 -3.00
C PHE A 41 12.24 -9.44 -4.45
N LEU A 42 11.35 -9.75 -5.39
CA LEU A 42 11.70 -9.90 -6.79
C LEU A 42 11.45 -8.61 -7.58
N SER A 43 12.32 -8.31 -8.55
CA SER A 43 12.14 -7.18 -9.46
C SER A 43 10.82 -7.25 -10.22
N ASP A 44 10.44 -8.44 -10.69
CA ASP A 44 9.22 -8.61 -11.48
C ASP A 44 7.97 -8.31 -10.65
N THR A 45 7.96 -8.76 -9.39
CA THR A 45 6.89 -8.45 -8.44
C THR A 45 6.83 -6.96 -8.13
N ARG A 46 7.97 -6.28 -8.00
CA ARG A 46 8.00 -4.81 -7.89
C ARG A 46 7.36 -4.15 -9.11
N THR A 47 7.80 -4.53 -10.32
CA THR A 47 7.29 -3.99 -11.58
C THR A 47 5.78 -4.19 -11.70
N ASP A 48 5.27 -5.38 -11.37
CA ASP A 48 3.84 -5.66 -11.42
C ASP A 48 3.03 -4.85 -10.40
N LEU A 49 3.53 -4.69 -9.17
CA LEU A 49 2.85 -3.88 -8.16
C LEU A 49 2.85 -2.39 -8.53
N LEU A 50 3.95 -1.88 -9.09
CA LEU A 50 4.02 -0.50 -9.59
C LEU A 50 3.06 -0.31 -10.76
N ARG A 51 2.98 -1.27 -11.69
CA ARG A 51 2.00 -1.22 -12.79
C ARG A 51 0.56 -1.11 -12.30
N ILE A 52 0.21 -1.83 -11.23
CA ILE A 52 -1.12 -1.73 -10.60
C ILE A 52 -1.31 -0.34 -9.98
N ALA A 53 -0.31 0.18 -9.26
CA ALA A 53 -0.37 1.52 -8.66
C ALA A 53 -0.56 2.62 -9.72
N HIS A 54 0.19 2.56 -10.83
CA HIS A 54 0.06 3.49 -11.96
C HIS A 54 -1.31 3.39 -12.62
N ARG A 55 -1.82 2.18 -12.87
CA ARG A 55 -3.18 2.00 -13.39
C ARG A 55 -4.20 2.67 -12.47
N MET A 56 -4.13 2.42 -11.17
CA MET A 56 -5.04 3.03 -10.20
C MET A 56 -4.92 4.56 -10.17
N ASN A 57 -3.72 5.10 -10.31
CA ASN A 57 -3.50 6.55 -10.41
C ASN A 57 -4.16 7.13 -11.66
N ASP A 58 -3.93 6.49 -12.82
CA ASP A 58 -4.38 6.99 -14.11
C ASP A 58 -5.89 6.80 -14.35
N GLU A 59 -6.44 5.67 -13.94
CA GLU A 59 -7.82 5.27 -14.20
C GLU A 59 -8.78 5.60 -13.04
N ASP A 60 -8.35 5.35 -11.80
CA ASP A 60 -9.17 5.53 -10.61
C ASP A 60 -8.92 6.90 -9.93
N GLY A 61 -7.89 7.63 -10.36
CA GLY A 61 -7.58 8.98 -9.87
C GLY A 61 -7.07 9.02 -8.43
N ILE A 62 -6.43 7.96 -7.94
CA ILE A 62 -5.89 7.94 -6.58
C ILE A 62 -4.75 8.95 -6.43
N GLU A 63 -4.69 9.62 -5.29
CA GLU A 63 -3.61 10.59 -5.00
C GLU A 63 -2.43 9.96 -4.26
N ALA A 64 -2.67 8.81 -3.61
CA ALA A 64 -1.66 8.09 -2.85
C ALA A 64 -2.00 6.61 -2.69
N VAL A 65 -0.97 5.78 -2.46
CA VAL A 65 -1.09 4.35 -2.19
C VAL A 65 -0.73 4.04 -0.74
N VAL A 66 -1.67 3.45 -0.01
CA VAL A 66 -1.45 2.99 1.37
C VAL A 66 -0.66 1.68 1.38
N LEU A 67 0.55 1.71 1.95
CA LEU A 67 1.36 0.52 2.19
C LEU A 67 0.94 -0.11 3.54
N ALA A 68 -0.17 -0.85 3.51
CA ALA A 68 -0.82 -1.41 4.71
C ALA A 68 -0.16 -2.68 5.28
N GLY A 69 0.93 -3.15 4.67
CA GLY A 69 1.67 -4.33 5.10
C GLY A 69 3.16 -4.00 5.19
N THR A 70 3.82 -4.41 6.27
CA THR A 70 5.22 -4.03 6.57
C THR A 70 6.23 -4.48 5.52
N GLU A 71 5.90 -5.48 4.71
CA GLU A 71 6.75 -5.98 3.63
C GLU A 71 6.66 -5.12 2.36
N LEU A 72 5.57 -4.40 2.13
CA LEU A 72 5.39 -3.60 0.90
C LEU A 72 6.38 -2.43 0.82
N PRO A 73 6.65 -1.66 1.90
CA PRO A 73 7.67 -0.62 1.89
C PRO A 73 9.04 -1.14 1.46
N LEU A 74 9.44 -2.33 1.93
CA LEU A 74 10.73 -2.97 1.59
C LEU A 74 10.85 -3.27 0.09
N LEU A 75 9.72 -3.47 -0.59
CA LEU A 75 9.69 -3.73 -2.02
C LEU A 75 9.48 -2.46 -2.85
N LEU A 76 8.79 -1.44 -2.34
CA LEU A 76 8.30 -0.34 -3.18
C LEU A 76 9.00 1.00 -2.95
N LEU A 77 9.51 1.29 -1.76
CA LEU A 77 10.09 2.62 -1.48
C LEU A 77 11.39 2.88 -2.24
N ASP A 78 12.20 1.84 -2.47
CA ASP A 78 13.44 1.94 -3.23
C ASP A 78 13.24 1.80 -4.75
N SER A 79 12.01 1.93 -5.26
CA SER A 79 11.73 1.82 -6.70
C SER A 79 12.30 2.98 -7.51
N GLY A 80 12.54 4.14 -6.88
CA GLY A 80 12.85 5.40 -7.57
C GLY A 80 11.63 6.01 -8.28
N ASP A 81 10.44 5.45 -8.06
CA ASP A 81 9.19 5.95 -8.60
C ASP A 81 8.77 7.22 -7.83
N THR A 82 8.67 8.33 -8.55
CA THR A 82 8.31 9.64 -7.98
C THR A 82 6.88 10.06 -8.30
N ASP A 83 6.20 9.31 -9.16
CA ASP A 83 4.86 9.67 -9.65
C ASP A 83 3.78 9.15 -8.69
N ILE A 84 4.07 8.07 -7.95
CA ILE A 84 3.19 7.52 -6.93
C ILE A 84 3.62 7.96 -5.53
N GLN A 85 2.71 8.64 -4.82
CA GLN A 85 2.90 8.92 -3.39
C GLN A 85 2.58 7.68 -2.55
N PHE A 86 3.60 7.09 -1.92
CA PHE A 86 3.42 5.97 -0.99
C PHE A 86 3.26 6.44 0.46
N LEU A 87 2.27 5.89 1.15
CA LEU A 87 2.04 6.11 2.59
C LEU A 87 2.45 4.86 3.37
N ASP A 88 3.64 4.87 3.96
CA ASP A 88 4.08 3.83 4.88
C ASP A 88 3.32 3.94 6.20
N THR A 89 2.34 3.06 6.38
CA THR A 89 1.49 3.03 7.56
C THR A 89 2.27 2.77 8.85
N THR A 90 3.38 2.04 8.78
CA THR A 90 4.21 1.74 9.95
C THR A 90 4.93 2.99 10.41
N VAL A 91 5.56 3.71 9.47
CA VAL A 91 6.26 4.97 9.78
C VAL A 91 5.29 6.01 10.32
N ILE A 92 4.15 6.19 9.66
CA ILE A 92 3.11 7.14 10.09
C ILE A 92 2.62 6.78 11.51
N HIS A 93 2.36 5.50 11.77
CA HIS A 93 1.85 5.06 13.06
C HIS A 93 2.87 5.24 14.19
N VAL A 94 4.14 4.89 13.94
CA VAL A 94 5.22 5.09 14.92
C VAL A 94 5.44 6.57 15.20
N GLN A 95 5.41 7.42 14.17
CA GLN A 95 5.55 8.87 14.37
C GLN A 95 4.42 9.42 15.25
N ALA A 96 3.17 9.02 14.98
CA ALA A 96 2.03 9.45 15.81
C ALA A 96 2.16 9.01 17.27
N ILE A 97 2.67 7.80 17.53
CA ILE A 97 2.95 7.32 18.89
C ILE A 97 4.01 8.19 19.57
N VAL A 98 5.12 8.49 18.88
CA VAL A 98 6.20 9.31 19.43
C VAL A 98 5.69 10.73 19.72
N ASP A 99 4.93 11.32 18.81
CA ASP A 99 4.34 12.65 18.99
C ASP A 99 3.42 12.70 20.21
N GLU A 100 2.62 11.66 20.44
CA GLU A 100 1.76 11.57 21.63
C GLU A 100 2.57 11.40 22.92
N LEU A 101 3.68 10.65 22.89
CA LEU A 101 4.56 10.47 24.05
C LEU A 101 5.30 11.77 24.44
N LEU A 102 5.45 12.70 23.50
CA LEU A 102 6.16 13.98 23.70
C LEU A 102 5.24 15.16 24.00
N ARG A 103 3.92 14.96 24.02
CA ARG A 103 2.93 15.96 24.46
C ARG A 103 2.95 16.14 25.97
#